data_AF-Q9KKG4-F1
#
_entry.id   AF-Q9KKG4-F1
#
_cell.length_a   1.000
_cell.length_b   1.000
_cell.length_c   1.000
_cell.angle_alpha   90.00
_cell.angle_beta   90.00
_cell.angle_gamma   90.00
#
_symmetry.space_group_name_H-M   'P 1'
#
loop_
_entity.id
_entity.type
_entity.pdbx_description
1 polymer ?
#
loop_
_entity_poly.entity_id
_entity_poly.type
_entity_poly.pdbx_seq_one_letter_code
_entity_poly.pdbx_strand_id
1 'polypeptide(L)'
;RPRRYRAVTDDAAMQALRLLSRTEGIIPAIESAHALAGALEVGRELGRDGLLVVNLSGRGDKDMDTAARYFGLYDTDAEVAADGTGAA
;
A
#
# COMPACT_ATOMS: atom_id res chain seq x y z
N ARG A 1 -6.15 -29.57 0.37
CA ARG A 1 -7.12 -28.60 0.97
C ARG A 1 -7.70 -27.75 -0.17
N PRO A 2 -8.98 -27.37 -0.14
CA PRO A 2 -9.56 -26.51 -1.18
C PRO A 2 -8.92 -25.12 -1.17
N ARG A 3 -8.85 -24.48 -2.34
CA ARG A 3 -8.36 -23.10 -2.48
C ARG A 3 -9.31 -22.15 -1.75
N ARG A 4 -8.74 -21.27 -0.90
CA ARG A 4 -9.49 -20.20 -0.24
C ARG A 4 -9.16 -18.87 -0.92
N TYR A 5 -10.18 -18.03 -1.05
CA TYR A 5 -10.07 -16.64 -1.52
C TYR A 5 -10.55 -15.74 -0.38
N ARG A 6 -9.85 -14.62 -0.16
CA ARG A 6 -10.21 -13.60 0.84
C ARG A 6 -10.28 -12.26 0.12
N ALA A 7 -11.30 -11.47 0.44
CA ALA A 7 -11.38 -10.09 -0.02
C ALA A 7 -10.57 -9.20 0.93
N VAL A 8 -9.97 -8.15 0.38
CA VAL A 8 -9.21 -7.13 1.10
C VAL A 8 -9.70 -5.78 0.60
N THR A 9 -9.87 -4.81 1.50
CA THR A 9 -10.27 -3.45 1.13
C THR A 9 -9.07 -2.63 0.65
N ASP A 10 -9.34 -1.60 -0.15
CA ASP A 10 -8.30 -0.69 -0.63
C ASP A 10 -7.52 -0.07 0.54
N ASP A 11 -8.21 0.37 1.60
CA ASP A 11 -7.55 0.91 2.81
C ASP A 11 -6.59 -0.10 3.44
N ALA A 12 -7.00 -1.36 3.60
CA ALA A 12 -6.13 -2.39 4.17
C ALA A 12 -4.90 -2.65 3.28
N ALA A 13 -5.07 -2.65 1.95
CA ALA A 13 -3.98 -2.74 1.01
C ALA A 13 -3.02 -1.54 1.12
N MET A 14 -3.56 -0.32 1.19
CA MET A 14 -2.75 0.89 1.36
C MET A 14 -1.96 0.87 2.68
N GLN A 15 -2.58 0.49 3.80
CA GLN A 15 -1.85 0.36 5.07
C GLN A 15 -0.74 -0.70 5.00
N ALA A 16 -0.98 -1.82 4.32
CA ALA A 16 0.05 -2.86 4.12
C ALA A 16 1.21 -2.38 3.23
N LEU A 17 0.91 -1.60 2.17
CA LEU A 17 1.92 -0.94 1.34
C LEU A 17 2.81 -0.03 2.19
N ARG A 18 2.20 0.86 2.99
CA ARG A 18 2.93 1.78 3.86
C ARG A 18 3.75 1.05 4.90
N LEU A 19 3.22 -0.04 5.47
CA LEU A 19 3.93 -0.85 6.44
C LEU A 19 5.21 -1.44 5.83
N LEU A 20 5.10 -2.16 4.72
CA LEU A 20 6.25 -2.78 4.07
C LEU A 20 7.30 -1.75 3.64
N SER A 21 6.84 -0.61 3.11
CA SER A 21 7.73 0.48 2.70
C SER A 21 8.52 1.05 3.87
N ARG A 22 7.88 1.17 5.06
CA ARG A 22 8.53 1.73 6.25
C ARG A 22 9.40 0.75 7.01
N THR A 23 9.08 -0.55 6.99
CA THR A 23 9.84 -1.55 7.76
C THR A 23 10.96 -2.18 6.95
N GLU A 24 10.72 -2.48 5.68
CA GLU A 24 11.67 -3.23 4.83
C GLU A 24 12.27 -2.38 3.70
N GLY A 25 11.81 -1.14 3.50
CA GLY A 25 12.28 -0.28 2.40
C GLY A 25 11.85 -0.77 1.01
N ILE A 26 10.84 -1.66 0.95
CA ILE A 26 10.30 -2.19 -0.30
C ILE A 26 8.97 -1.50 -0.58
N ILE A 27 8.85 -0.87 -1.75
CA ILE A 27 7.59 -0.26 -2.21
C ILE A 27 6.88 -1.27 -3.14
N PRO A 28 5.87 -2.00 -2.64
CA PRO A 28 5.16 -2.99 -3.45
C PRO A 28 4.19 -2.31 -4.43
N ALA A 29 3.82 -3.01 -5.49
CA ALA A 29 2.64 -2.64 -6.27
C ALA A 29 1.37 -2.69 -5.38
N ILE A 30 0.37 -1.86 -5.66
CA ILE A 30 -0.89 -1.84 -4.88
C ILE A 30 -1.59 -3.22 -4.93
N GLU A 31 -1.54 -3.93 -6.05
CA GLU A 31 -2.08 -5.30 -6.15
C GLU A 31 -1.31 -6.29 -5.28
N SER A 32 0.01 -6.12 -5.14
CA SER A 32 0.81 -6.93 -4.22
C SER A 32 0.48 -6.61 -2.76
N ALA A 33 0.15 -5.36 -2.46
CA ALA A 33 -0.24 -4.94 -1.12
C ALA A 33 -1.54 -5.59 -0.64
N HIS A 34 -2.46 -5.95 -1.55
CA HIS A 34 -3.63 -6.76 -1.21
C HIS A 34 -3.23 -8.13 -0.64
N ALA A 35 -2.23 -8.79 -1.24
CA ALA A 35 -1.72 -10.06 -0.74
C ALA A 35 -1.05 -9.91 0.63
N LEU A 36 -0.31 -8.81 0.85
CA LEU A 36 0.33 -8.51 2.14
C LEU A 36 -0.70 -8.29 3.25
N ALA A 37 -1.75 -7.50 2.99
CA ALA A 37 -2.82 -7.28 3.96
C ALA A 37 -3.47 -8.60 4.42
N GLY A 38 -3.81 -9.47 3.46
CA GLY A 38 -4.32 -10.81 3.78
C GLY A 38 -3.27 -11.70 4.47
N ALA A 39 -1.99 -11.59 4.11
CA ALA A 39 -0.92 -12.36 4.73
C ALA A 39 -0.69 -11.97 6.20
N LEU A 40 -0.88 -10.70 6.57
CA LEU A 40 -0.82 -10.27 7.98
C LEU A 40 -1.90 -10.93 8.84
N GLU A 41 -3.12 -11.08 8.31
CA GLU A 41 -4.18 -11.81 9.01
C GLU A 41 -3.86 -13.30 9.13
N VAL A 42 -3.45 -13.94 8.02
CA VAL A 42 -3.10 -15.36 8.02
C VAL A 42 -1.89 -15.63 8.94
N GLY A 43 -0.91 -14.73 8.99
CA GLY A 43 0.22 -14.84 9.91
C GLY A 43 -0.21 -14.84 11.38
N ARG A 44 -1.19 -14.01 11.73
CA ARG A 44 -1.78 -14.01 13.09
C ARG A 44 -2.52 -15.31 13.39
N GLU A 45 -3.20 -15.90 12.42
CA GLU A 45 -3.88 -17.19 12.55
C GLU A 45 -2.89 -18.37 12.70
N LEU A 46 -1.78 -18.35 11.97
CA LEU A 46 -0.75 -19.39 12.06
C LEU A 46 0.06 -19.31 13.36
N GLY A 47 0.12 -18.13 13.99
CA GLY A 47 0.86 -17.89 15.22
C GLY A 47 2.35 -17.64 14.99
N ARG A 48 3.10 -17.58 16.10
CA ARG A 48 4.49 -17.07 16.13
C ARG A 48 5.46 -17.84 15.21
N ASP A 49 5.28 -19.15 15.07
CA ASP A 49 6.16 -20.02 14.28
C ASP A 49 5.62 -20.29 12.87
N GLY A 50 4.57 -19.55 12.46
CA GLY A 50 3.98 -19.66 11.13
C GLY A 50 4.95 -19.22 10.03
N LEU A 51 5.10 -20.05 9.00
CA LEU A 51 5.86 -19.72 7.79
C LEU A 51 4.91 -19.43 6.64
N LEU A 52 5.01 -18.23 6.05
CA LEU A 52 4.25 -17.84 4.87
C LEU A 52 5.20 -17.42 3.75
N VAL A 53 4.86 -17.79 2.52
CA VAL A 53 5.47 -17.23 1.31
C VAL A 53 4.43 -16.35 0.64
N VAL A 54 4.80 -15.09 0.40
CA VAL A 54 3.94 -14.10 -0.27
C VAL A 54 4.57 -13.73 -1.60
N ASN A 55 3.78 -13.75 -2.67
CA ASN A 55 4.24 -13.30 -3.98
C ASN A 55 4.11 -11.77 -4.08
N LEU A 56 5.24 -11.07 -4.15
CA LEU A 56 5.30 -9.65 -4.54
C LEU A 56 5.33 -9.60 -6.06
N SER A 57 4.15 -9.57 -6.68
CA SER A 57 3.99 -9.68 -8.13
C SER A 57 4.55 -8.49 -8.91
N GLY A 58 4.76 -7.34 -8.25
CA GLY A 58 5.29 -6.14 -8.89
C GLY A 58 5.82 -5.13 -7.88
N ARG A 59 6.48 -4.10 -8.43
CA ARG A 59 6.99 -2.94 -7.68
C ARG A 59 6.08 -1.73 -7.86
N GLY A 60 6.07 -0.85 -6.86
CA GLY A 60 5.12 0.26 -6.78
C GLY A 60 5.49 1.53 -7.53
N ASP A 61 6.48 1.52 -8.44
CA ASP A 61 6.90 2.74 -9.17
C ASP A 61 5.71 3.45 -9.85
N LYS A 62 4.81 2.68 -10.45
CA LYS A 62 3.64 3.18 -11.18
C LYS A 62 2.52 3.67 -10.25
N ASP A 63 2.57 3.25 -8.98
CA ASP A 63 1.53 3.49 -7.98
C ASP A 63 1.87 4.64 -7.04
N MET A 64 3.07 5.22 -7.17
CA MET A 64 3.57 6.25 -6.27
C MET A 64 2.69 7.50 -6.23
N ASP A 65 2.12 7.92 -7.37
CA ASP A 65 1.23 9.07 -7.43
C ASP A 65 -0.08 8.81 -6.64
N THR A 66 -0.69 7.64 -6.85
CA THR A 66 -1.86 7.21 -6.09
C THR A 66 -1.56 7.12 -4.60
N ALA A 67 -0.43 6.53 -4.22
CA ALA A 67 -0.03 6.41 -2.82
C ALA A 67 0.27 7.78 -2.20
N ALA A 68 0.94 8.68 -2.91
CA ALA A 68 1.24 10.03 -2.44
C ALA A 68 -0.03 10.84 -2.18
N ARG A 69 -1.00 10.82 -3.10
CA ARG A 69 -2.30 11.47 -2.86
C ARG A 69 -3.04 10.84 -1.68
N TYR A 70 -3.09 9.52 -1.62
CA TYR A 70 -3.80 8.79 -0.58
C TYR A 70 -3.26 9.10 0.82
N PHE A 71 -1.93 9.20 0.97
CA PHE A 71 -1.29 9.52 2.25
C PHE A 71 -1.07 11.01 2.49
N GLY A 72 -1.51 11.89 1.59
CA GLY A 72 -1.30 13.34 1.70
C GLY A 72 0.17 13.74 1.74
N LEU A 73 1.00 13.14 0.87
CA LEU A 73 2.44 13.37 0.81
C LEU A 73 2.84 14.49 -0.17
N TYR A 74 1.88 15.09 -0.87
CA TYR A 74 2.12 16.29 -1.66
C TYR A 74 2.02 17.54 -0.79
N ASP A 75 2.97 18.47 -0.98
CA ASP A 75 2.94 19.76 -0.31
C ASP A 75 1.77 20.60 -0.86
N THR A 76 0.76 20.86 -0.03
CA THR A 76 -0.40 21.70 -0.39
C THR A 76 -0.02 23.14 -0.75
N ASP A 77 1.19 23.59 -0.37
CA ASP A 77 1.68 24.95 -0.63
C ASP A 77 2.24 25.12 -2.06
N ALA A 78 2.54 24.02 -2.76
CA ALA A 78 3.06 24.06 -4.14
C ALA A 78 1.96 24.28 -5.19
N GLU A 79 0.71 23.88 -4.91
CA GLU A 79 -0.42 24.05 -5.84
C GLU A 79 -0.94 25.50 -5.86
N VAL A 80 -0.93 26.21 -4.73
CA VAL A 80 -1.39 27.61 -4.65
C VAL A 80 -0.47 28.57 -5.39
N ALA A 81 0.83 28.24 -5.53
CA ALA A 81 1.78 29.07 -6.26
C ALA A 81 1.67 28.94 -7.80
N ALA A 82 1.04 27.87 -8.31
CA ALA A 82 0.89 27.62 -9.74
C ALA A 82 -0.40 28.23 -10.32
N ASP A 83 -1.46 28.32 -9.52
CA ASP A 83 -2.76 28.89 -9.93
C ASP A 83 -2.83 30.41 -9.71
N GLY A 84 -1.82 31.13 -10.22
CA GLY A 84 -1.66 32.59 -10.18
C GLY A 84 -2.74 33.41 -10.93
N THR A 85 -4.01 33.10 -10.71
CA THR A 85 -5.18 33.92 -11.08
C THR A 85 -5.88 34.40 -9.81
N GLY A 86 -5.10 35.06 -8.94
CA GLY A 86 -5.63 35.97 -7.93
C GLY A 86 -6.11 37.23 -8.64
N ALA A 87 -7.43 37.40 -8.69
CA ALA A 87 -8.13 38.54 -9.25
C ALA A 87 -7.62 39.90 -8.70
N ALA A 88 -7.63 40.89 -9.59
CA ALA A 88 -7.62 42.31 -9.25
C ALA A 88 -8.91 42.73 -8.54
#